data_AF-A0AAJ1HM77-F1
#
_entry.id   AF-A0AAJ1HM77-F1
#
_cell.length_a   1.000
_cell.length_b   1.000
_cell.length_c   1.000
_cell.angle_alpha   90.00
_cell.angle_beta   90.00
_cell.angle_gamma   90.00
#
_symmetry.space_group_name_H-M   'P 1'
#
loop_
_entity.id
_entity.type
_entity.pdbx_description
1 polymer ?
#
loop_
_entity_poly.entity_id
_entity_poly.type
_entity_poly.pdbx_seq_one_letter_code
_entity_poly.pdbx_strand_id
1 'polypeptide(L)'
;MVYLSRVEIDTKNRRKIKDLTNLGAYHNWIEQSFPDEIQKGVRKRHLWRIDTLANRKYLLVVSEDKPDLTILSRYGVANTAATKEYLPFINSIRNGQRLRFRLVANPVLRMGSGKNGERERTFPHITIDQQKEWLLKRSERAGFKLSENSFEIKERDFVPLYHKGNRPIRLSRVAFEGILEVIDSTVLQNTLIYGLGREKAYGMGMLTVIPIR
;
A
#
# COMPACT_ATOMS: atom_id res chain seq x y z
N MET A 1 -1.89 12.55 -14.47
CA MET A 1 -2.40 11.21 -14.81
C MET A 1 -2.07 10.27 -13.64
N VAL A 2 -2.72 9.13 -13.49
CA VAL A 2 -2.39 8.14 -12.45
C VAL A 2 -2.44 6.76 -13.09
N TYR A 3 -1.46 5.91 -12.77
CA TYR A 3 -1.28 4.59 -13.35
C TYR A 3 -1.36 3.51 -12.28
N LEU A 4 -1.90 2.35 -12.67
CA LEU A 4 -1.79 1.10 -11.92
C LEU A 4 -0.93 0.15 -12.74
N SER A 5 0.19 -0.25 -12.14
CA SER A 5 1.16 -1.16 -12.76
C SER A 5 1.28 -2.43 -11.94
N ARG A 6 1.61 -3.53 -12.61
CA ARG A 6 1.85 -4.82 -11.98
C ARG A 6 3.03 -5.55 -12.60
N VAL A 7 3.66 -6.43 -11.84
CA VAL A 7 4.63 -7.42 -12.35
C VAL A 7 4.63 -8.66 -11.45
N GLU A 8 4.72 -9.85 -12.03
CA GLU A 8 4.88 -11.09 -11.25
C GLU A 8 6.33 -11.19 -10.77
N ILE A 9 6.58 -11.32 -9.48
CA ILE A 9 7.93 -11.50 -8.93
C ILE A 9 8.42 -12.92 -9.24
N ASP A 10 9.61 -13.05 -9.80
CA ASP A 10 10.22 -14.34 -10.17
C ASP A 10 10.77 -15.09 -8.95
N THR A 11 9.84 -15.55 -8.11
CA THR A 11 10.14 -16.27 -6.86
C THR A 11 10.86 -17.61 -7.08
N LYS A 12 10.83 -18.16 -8.30
CA LYS A 12 11.51 -19.40 -8.68
C LYS A 12 12.99 -19.15 -9.03
N ASN A 13 13.34 -17.96 -9.49
CA ASN A 13 14.72 -17.59 -9.80
C ASN A 13 15.40 -16.85 -8.64
N ARG A 14 15.92 -17.62 -7.67
CA ARG A 14 16.60 -17.07 -6.48
C ARG A 14 17.76 -16.13 -6.80
N ARG A 15 18.49 -16.36 -7.90
CA ARG A 15 19.60 -15.49 -8.32
C ARG A 15 19.09 -14.12 -8.75
N LYS A 16 17.95 -14.09 -9.44
CA LYS A 16 17.32 -12.85 -9.91
C LYS A 16 16.84 -12.01 -8.75
N ILE A 17 16.15 -12.61 -7.77
CA ILE A 17 15.56 -11.90 -6.63
C ILE A 17 16.51 -11.75 -5.42
N LYS A 18 17.79 -12.11 -5.55
CA LYS A 18 18.75 -12.15 -4.43
C LYS A 18 18.85 -10.82 -3.66
N ASP A 19 18.63 -9.71 -4.36
CA ASP A 19 18.75 -8.36 -3.81
C ASP A 19 17.45 -7.89 -3.10
N LEU A 20 16.32 -8.56 -3.33
CA LEU A 20 15.02 -8.27 -2.72
C LEU A 20 14.90 -8.81 -1.29
N THR A 21 15.80 -8.38 -0.41
CA THR A 21 15.97 -8.93 0.95
C THR A 21 15.08 -8.29 2.01
N ASN A 22 14.70 -7.03 1.82
CA ASN A 22 13.99 -6.25 2.84
C ASN A 22 13.12 -5.15 2.19
N LEU A 23 12.31 -4.46 2.99
CA LEU A 23 11.41 -3.39 2.52
C LEU A 23 12.14 -2.26 1.79
N GLY A 24 13.36 -1.90 2.21
CA GLY A 24 14.19 -0.89 1.54
C GLY A 24 14.64 -1.33 0.14
N ALA A 25 14.90 -2.63 -0.06
CA ALA A 25 15.24 -3.16 -1.38
C ALA A 25 14.06 -3.10 -2.36
N TYR A 26 12.85 -3.44 -1.89
CA TYR A 26 11.62 -3.29 -2.69
C TYR A 26 11.32 -1.82 -2.97
N HIS A 27 11.43 -0.96 -1.96
CA HIS A 27 11.28 0.49 -2.13
C HIS A 27 12.24 1.01 -3.19
N ASN A 28 13.53 0.67 -3.10
CA ASN A 28 14.52 1.05 -4.09
C ASN A 28 14.18 0.55 -5.50
N TRP A 29 13.77 -0.72 -5.65
CA TRP A 29 13.34 -1.25 -6.96
C TRP A 29 12.25 -0.40 -7.61
N ILE A 30 11.26 0.03 -6.82
CA ILE A 30 10.14 0.85 -7.30
C ILE A 30 10.62 2.24 -7.67
N GLU A 31 11.38 2.92 -6.82
CA GLU A 31 11.89 4.27 -7.13
C GLU A 31 12.77 4.25 -8.40
N GLN A 32 13.59 3.21 -8.58
CA GLN A 32 14.41 3.05 -9.79
C GLN A 32 13.57 2.86 -11.07
N SER A 33 12.30 2.45 -10.94
CA SER A 33 11.40 2.29 -12.08
C SER A 33 10.88 3.62 -12.63
N PHE A 34 11.29 4.76 -12.06
CA PHE A 34 10.93 6.12 -12.48
C PHE A 34 12.19 6.96 -12.82
N PRO A 35 12.93 6.63 -13.90
CA PRO A 35 14.19 7.29 -14.23
C PRO A 35 14.03 8.79 -14.51
N ASP A 36 12.89 9.22 -15.05
CA ASP A 36 12.61 10.63 -15.33
C ASP A 36 12.47 11.47 -14.06
N GLU A 37 11.89 10.90 -13.00
CA GLU A 37 11.80 11.55 -11.68
C GLU A 37 13.19 11.77 -11.09
N ILE A 38 14.03 10.73 -11.16
CA ILE A 38 15.42 10.77 -10.70
C ILE A 38 16.22 11.82 -11.47
N GLN A 39 16.10 11.86 -12.80
CA GLN A 39 16.79 12.85 -13.64
C GLN A 39 16.38 14.28 -13.32
N LYS A 40 15.09 14.50 -13.01
CA LYS A 40 14.56 15.82 -12.62
C LYS A 40 14.81 16.17 -11.16
N GLY A 41 15.38 15.26 -10.36
CA GLY A 41 15.56 15.44 -8.92
C GLY A 41 14.23 15.54 -8.15
N VAL A 42 13.12 15.10 -8.74
CA VAL A 42 11.80 15.12 -8.12
C VAL A 42 11.57 13.77 -7.47
N ARG A 43 10.95 13.77 -6.28
CA ARG A 43 10.54 12.53 -5.62
C ARG A 43 9.05 12.53 -5.41
N LYS A 44 8.32 11.80 -6.27
CA LYS A 44 6.88 11.62 -6.11
C LYS A 44 6.60 10.45 -5.17
N ARG A 45 5.32 10.31 -4.80
CA ARG A 45 4.87 9.26 -3.91
C ARG A 45 4.39 8.06 -4.72
N HIS A 46 5.02 6.92 -4.50
CA HIS A 46 4.58 5.64 -5.05
C HIS A 46 3.92 4.80 -3.97
N LEU A 47 2.68 4.36 -4.21
CA LEU A 47 2.05 3.34 -3.39
C LEU A 47 2.33 1.99 -4.01
N TRP A 48 2.59 0.99 -3.17
CA TRP A 48 2.77 -0.36 -3.66
C TRP A 48 2.34 -1.38 -2.64
N ARG A 49 2.11 -2.60 -3.12
CA ARG A 49 1.75 -3.76 -2.32
C ARG A 49 2.21 -5.02 -3.03
N ILE A 50 2.53 -6.05 -2.27
CA ILE A 50 2.75 -7.40 -2.82
C ILE A 50 1.52 -8.23 -2.47
N ASP A 51 0.87 -8.77 -3.49
CA ASP A 51 -0.25 -9.69 -3.33
C ASP A 51 0.15 -11.09 -3.79
N THR A 52 -0.42 -12.10 -3.14
CA THR A 52 -0.27 -13.50 -3.55
C THR A 52 -1.56 -13.98 -4.19
N LEU A 53 -1.50 -14.36 -5.46
CA LEU A 53 -2.63 -14.89 -6.23
C LEU A 53 -2.24 -16.25 -6.82
N ALA A 54 -2.99 -17.30 -6.52
CA ALA A 54 -2.71 -18.66 -6.99
C ALA A 54 -1.23 -19.09 -6.78
N ASN A 55 -0.69 -18.82 -5.59
CA ASN A 55 0.69 -19.09 -5.20
C ASN A 55 1.77 -18.32 -6.00
N ARG A 56 1.39 -17.28 -6.73
CA ARG A 56 2.30 -16.35 -7.42
C ARG A 56 2.26 -14.99 -6.72
N LYS A 57 3.42 -14.35 -6.59
CA LYS A 57 3.54 -13.03 -5.98
C LYS A 57 3.55 -11.95 -7.04
N TYR A 58 2.69 -10.96 -6.90
CA TYR A 58 2.62 -9.80 -7.78
C TYR A 58 2.96 -8.54 -7.01
N LEU A 59 3.89 -7.75 -7.53
CA LEU A 59 4.05 -6.36 -7.12
C LEU A 59 2.99 -5.53 -7.85
N LEU A 60 2.19 -4.79 -7.09
CA LEU A 60 1.29 -3.75 -7.59
C LEU A 60 1.86 -2.38 -7.23
N VAL A 61 1.76 -1.42 -8.15
CA VAL A 61 2.24 -0.05 -7.97
C VAL A 61 1.20 0.95 -8.47
N VAL A 62 0.84 1.92 -7.65
CA VAL A 62 0.09 3.12 -8.04
C VAL A 62 1.02 4.32 -8.01
N SER A 63 1.08 5.04 -9.13
CA SER A 63 1.99 6.15 -9.36
C SER A 63 1.36 7.24 -10.23
N GLU A 64 1.80 8.48 -10.08
CA GLU A 64 1.37 9.59 -10.94
C GLU A 64 1.99 9.47 -12.35
N ASP A 65 3.28 9.15 -12.41
CA ASP A 65 3.99 8.94 -13.67
C ASP A 65 3.95 7.45 -14.07
N LYS A 66 4.15 7.19 -15.36
CA LYS A 66 4.18 5.83 -15.89
C LYS A 66 5.57 5.23 -15.61
N PRO A 67 5.68 4.05 -14.96
CA PRO A 67 6.97 3.44 -14.73
C PRO A 67 7.59 2.92 -16.03
N ASP A 68 8.92 2.86 -16.05
CA ASP A 68 9.67 2.10 -17.05
C ASP A 68 9.44 0.60 -16.82
N LEU A 69 8.73 -0.05 -17.74
CA LEU A 69 8.39 -1.47 -17.62
C LEU A 69 9.61 -2.40 -17.74
N THR A 70 10.69 -1.96 -18.39
CA THR A 70 11.94 -2.73 -18.48
C THR A 70 12.59 -2.80 -17.09
N ILE A 71 12.66 -1.67 -16.39
CA ILE A 71 13.21 -1.61 -15.03
C ILE A 71 12.26 -2.30 -14.04
N LEU A 72 10.95 -2.08 -14.16
CA LEU A 72 9.96 -2.76 -13.33
C LEU A 72 10.01 -4.28 -13.53
N SER A 73 10.40 -4.78 -14.71
CA SER A 73 10.58 -6.21 -14.98
C SER A 73 11.87 -6.82 -14.42
N ARG A 74 12.78 -6.02 -13.83
CA ARG A 74 14.11 -6.47 -13.36
C ARG A 74 14.06 -7.71 -12.48
N TYR A 75 13.11 -7.77 -11.54
CA TYR A 75 12.90 -8.92 -10.65
C TYR A 75 11.68 -9.76 -11.03
N GLY A 76 11.07 -9.45 -12.17
CA GLY A 76 9.81 -10.04 -12.59
C GLY A 76 9.94 -11.22 -13.54
N VAL A 77 8.89 -12.02 -13.66
CA VAL A 77 8.78 -13.02 -14.73
C VAL A 77 8.61 -12.28 -16.06
N ALA A 78 9.29 -12.75 -17.11
CA ALA A 78 9.24 -12.11 -18.44
C ALA A 78 7.80 -11.94 -18.94
N ASN A 79 7.52 -10.81 -19.60
CA ASN A 79 6.21 -10.48 -20.19
C ASN A 79 5.03 -10.42 -19.20
N THR A 80 5.29 -10.36 -17.89
CA THR A 80 4.22 -10.20 -16.88
C THR A 80 4.00 -8.75 -16.44
N ALA A 81 4.94 -7.87 -16.74
CA ALA A 81 4.84 -6.46 -16.40
C ALA A 81 3.80 -5.77 -17.28
N ALA A 82 2.88 -5.03 -16.65
CA ALA A 82 1.81 -4.32 -17.35
C ALA A 82 1.45 -3.04 -16.62
N THR A 83 1.03 -2.02 -17.36
CA THR A 83 0.54 -0.75 -16.83
C THR A 83 -0.77 -0.38 -17.49
N LYS A 84 -1.69 0.20 -16.73
CA LYS A 84 -2.92 0.81 -17.21
C LYS A 84 -3.15 2.18 -16.58
N GLU A 85 -3.86 3.04 -17.29
CA GLU A 85 -4.40 4.26 -16.70
C GLU A 85 -5.43 3.91 -15.63
N TYR A 86 -5.29 4.54 -14.46
CA TYR A 86 -6.10 4.23 -13.29
C TYR A 86 -7.26 5.23 -13.09
N LEU A 87 -7.07 6.47 -13.53
CA LEU A 87 -8.07 7.53 -13.40
C LEU A 87 -9.45 7.18 -13.99
N PRO A 88 -9.59 6.54 -15.17
CA PRO A 88 -10.91 6.19 -15.70
C PRO A 88 -11.71 5.32 -14.74
N PHE A 89 -11.06 4.35 -14.08
CA PHE A 89 -11.68 3.51 -13.07
C PHE A 89 -11.99 4.30 -11.79
N ILE A 90 -11.01 5.04 -11.26
CA ILE A 90 -11.19 5.86 -10.05
C ILE A 90 -12.38 6.82 -10.21
N ASN A 91 -12.45 7.51 -11.36
CA ASN A 91 -13.51 8.47 -11.69
C ASN A 91 -14.87 7.81 -11.97
N SER A 92 -14.94 6.48 -12.06
CA SER A 92 -16.21 5.75 -12.20
C SER A 92 -16.89 5.46 -10.86
N ILE A 93 -16.17 5.63 -9.74
CA ILE A 93 -16.67 5.35 -8.39
C ILE A 93 -17.72 6.40 -8.00
N ARG A 94 -18.83 5.95 -7.40
CA ARG A 94 -19.98 6.79 -7.00
C ARG A 94 -20.36 6.54 -5.55
N ASN A 95 -20.97 7.55 -4.92
CA ASN A 95 -21.52 7.41 -3.57
C ASN A 95 -22.60 6.30 -3.54
N GLY A 96 -22.68 5.58 -2.42
CA GLY A 96 -23.57 4.44 -2.22
C GLY A 96 -23.10 3.12 -2.85
N GLN A 97 -22.05 3.12 -3.69
CA GLN A 97 -21.52 1.88 -4.25
C GLN A 97 -20.93 0.99 -3.17
N ARG A 98 -21.14 -0.33 -3.31
CA ARG A 98 -20.47 -1.33 -2.47
C ARG A 98 -19.32 -1.94 -3.25
N LEU A 99 -18.13 -1.90 -2.66
CA LEU A 99 -16.90 -2.35 -3.28
C LEU A 99 -16.23 -3.39 -2.39
N ARG A 100 -15.73 -4.48 -2.97
CA ARG A 100 -14.74 -5.32 -2.29
C ARG A 100 -13.45 -4.54 -2.20
N PHE A 101 -12.77 -4.61 -1.07
CA PHE A 101 -11.50 -3.93 -0.88
C PHE A 101 -10.43 -4.85 -0.31
N ARG A 102 -9.18 -4.50 -0.59
CA ARG A 102 -7.99 -4.98 0.13
C ARG A 102 -7.14 -3.78 0.51
N LEU A 103 -6.73 -3.70 1.76
CA LEU A 103 -5.83 -2.69 2.31
C LEU A 103 -4.75 -3.37 3.11
N VAL A 104 -3.48 -3.10 2.80
CA VAL A 104 -2.37 -3.43 3.69
C VAL A 104 -1.93 -2.16 4.39
N ALA A 105 -1.98 -2.08 5.71
CA ALA A 105 -1.67 -0.87 6.47
C ALA A 105 -0.75 -1.15 7.67
N ASN A 106 -0.26 -0.07 8.28
CA ASN A 106 0.40 -0.07 9.58
C ASN A 106 -0.48 0.60 10.64
N PRO A 107 -1.31 -0.19 11.36
CA PRO A 107 -2.15 0.34 12.44
C PRO A 107 -1.28 0.82 13.60
N VAL A 108 -1.24 2.14 13.81
CA VAL A 108 -0.49 2.76 14.89
C VAL A 108 -1.32 3.78 15.67
N LEU A 109 -0.98 3.91 16.94
CA LEU A 109 -1.41 4.96 17.86
C LEU A 109 -0.25 5.94 18.05
N ARG A 110 -0.55 7.24 18.04
CA ARG A 110 0.38 8.28 18.49
C ARG A 110 0.05 8.60 19.95
N MET A 111 1.05 8.59 20.81
CA MET A 111 0.93 9.00 22.21
C MET A 111 1.97 10.06 22.54
N GLY A 112 1.56 11.03 23.34
CA GLY A 112 2.34 12.21 23.74
C GLY A 112 1.51 13.48 23.60
N SER A 113 1.38 14.23 24.69
CA SER A 113 0.75 15.54 24.72
C SER A 113 1.85 16.59 24.58
N GLY A 114 1.68 17.53 23.65
CA GLY A 114 2.60 18.66 23.44
C GLY A 114 2.66 19.66 24.61
N LYS A 115 2.40 19.23 25.86
CA LYS A 115 2.36 20.10 27.03
C LYS A 115 3.66 20.14 27.84
N ASN A 116 4.62 19.22 27.66
CA ASN A 116 5.87 19.21 28.44
C ASN A 116 7.13 18.78 27.65
N GLY A 117 7.20 19.05 26.34
CA GLY A 117 8.41 18.72 25.55
C GLY A 117 8.68 17.22 25.35
N GLU A 118 7.76 16.34 25.76
CA GLU A 118 7.85 14.90 25.49
C GLU A 118 7.70 14.64 23.99
N ARG A 119 8.68 13.91 23.41
CA ARG A 119 8.67 13.52 22.00
C ARG A 119 7.44 12.64 21.72
N GLU A 120 6.67 13.01 20.70
CA GLU A 120 5.56 12.20 20.18
C GLU A 120 6.07 10.79 19.80
N ARG A 121 5.56 9.75 20.48
CA ARG A 121 5.94 8.36 20.22
C ARG A 121 4.82 7.65 19.49
N THR A 122 5.22 6.79 18.56
CA THR A 122 4.30 5.98 17.76
C THR A 122 4.37 4.54 18.21
N PHE A 123 3.23 3.97 18.58
CA PHE A 123 3.10 2.59 19.05
C PHE A 123 2.23 1.79 18.08
N PRO A 124 2.60 0.56 17.71
CA PRO A 124 1.75 -0.29 16.88
C PRO A 124 0.54 -0.78 17.68
N HIS A 125 -0.61 -0.90 17.02
CA HIS A 125 -1.71 -1.71 17.53
C HIS A 125 -1.39 -3.19 17.33
N ILE A 126 -1.59 -3.98 18.39
CA ILE A 126 -1.11 -5.38 18.45
C ILE A 126 -2.27 -6.37 18.38
N THR A 127 -3.38 -6.07 19.06
CA THR A 127 -4.55 -6.95 19.10
C THR A 127 -5.42 -6.78 17.85
N ILE A 128 -6.18 -7.82 17.51
CA ILE A 128 -7.10 -7.80 16.36
C ILE A 128 -8.13 -6.68 16.53
N ASP A 129 -8.70 -6.54 17.72
CA ASP A 129 -9.74 -5.53 17.98
C ASP A 129 -9.21 -4.12 17.82
N GLN A 130 -8.02 -3.82 18.36
CA GLN A 130 -7.36 -2.53 18.17
C GLN A 130 -7.08 -2.24 16.68
N GLN A 131 -6.69 -3.25 15.91
CA GLN A 131 -6.40 -3.11 14.49
C GLN A 131 -7.67 -2.90 13.66
N LYS A 132 -8.76 -3.61 13.97
CA LYS A 132 -10.08 -3.39 13.36
C LYS A 132 -10.63 -2.02 13.70
N GLU A 133 -10.59 -1.64 14.98
CA GLU A 133 -11.03 -0.33 15.46
C GLU A 133 -10.23 0.81 14.80
N TRP A 134 -8.92 0.63 14.60
CA TRP A 134 -8.07 1.58 13.90
C TRP A 134 -8.57 1.89 12.48
N LEU A 135 -9.04 0.85 11.76
CA LEU A 135 -9.58 1.01 10.41
C LEU A 135 -10.99 1.61 10.45
N LEU A 136 -11.86 1.14 11.36
CA LEU A 136 -13.22 1.69 11.55
C LEU A 136 -13.17 3.20 11.77
N LYS A 137 -12.37 3.67 12.73
CA LYS A 137 -12.19 5.10 13.07
C LYS A 137 -11.65 5.96 11.92
N ARG A 138 -11.04 5.35 10.91
CA ARG A 138 -10.46 6.05 9.75
C ARG A 138 -11.29 5.95 8.48
N SER A 139 -12.17 4.95 8.39
CA SER A 139 -12.93 4.65 7.18
C SER A 139 -13.70 5.88 6.69
N GLU A 140 -14.51 6.51 7.56
CA GLU A 140 -15.36 7.63 7.16
C GLU A 140 -14.54 8.82 6.64
N ARG A 141 -13.45 9.15 7.34
CA ARG A 141 -12.49 10.18 6.91
C ARG A 141 -11.75 9.84 5.62
N ALA A 142 -11.77 8.57 5.22
CA ALA A 142 -11.21 8.06 3.99
C ALA A 142 -12.26 7.87 2.88
N GLY A 143 -13.50 8.36 3.08
CA GLY A 143 -14.54 8.42 2.05
C GLY A 143 -15.39 7.14 1.93
N PHE A 144 -15.27 6.20 2.87
CA PHE A 144 -16.09 4.99 2.90
C PHE A 144 -16.52 4.63 4.32
N LYS A 145 -17.59 3.84 4.47
CA LYS A 145 -17.96 3.27 5.76
C LYS A 145 -17.78 1.75 5.73
N LEU A 146 -17.53 1.20 6.91
CA LEU A 146 -17.41 -0.24 7.17
C LEU A 146 -18.37 -0.61 8.29
N SER A 147 -18.93 -1.81 8.20
CA SER A 147 -19.59 -2.46 9.33
C SER A 147 -18.60 -3.44 9.97
N GLU A 148 -18.71 -3.70 11.27
CA GLU A 148 -17.78 -4.61 11.97
C GLU A 148 -17.70 -6.00 11.32
N ASN A 149 -18.83 -6.47 10.77
CA ASN A 149 -18.96 -7.76 10.10
C ASN A 149 -18.69 -7.70 8.59
N SER A 150 -18.41 -6.52 8.02
CA SER A 150 -18.17 -6.38 6.58
C SER A 150 -16.71 -6.61 6.19
N PHE A 151 -15.79 -6.77 7.15
CA PHE A 151 -14.38 -6.97 6.88
C PHE A 151 -13.67 -7.80 7.96
N GLU A 152 -12.50 -8.31 7.61
CA GLU A 152 -11.66 -9.15 8.45
C GLU A 152 -10.17 -8.89 8.20
N ILE A 153 -9.34 -9.38 9.12
CA ILE A 153 -7.89 -9.37 8.97
C ILE A 153 -7.48 -10.71 8.36
N LYS A 154 -6.89 -10.68 7.16
CA LYS A 154 -6.42 -11.88 6.45
C LYS A 154 -4.99 -12.24 6.79
N GLU A 155 -4.13 -11.24 6.98
CA GLU A 155 -2.72 -11.43 7.26
C GLU A 155 -2.27 -10.39 8.28
N ARG A 156 -1.39 -10.80 9.20
CA ARG A 156 -0.73 -9.92 10.17
C ARG A 156 0.69 -10.40 10.41
N ASP A 157 1.65 -9.48 10.30
CA ASP A 157 3.04 -9.77 10.60
C ASP A 157 3.79 -8.52 11.09
N PHE A 158 5.02 -8.72 11.52
CA PHE A 158 5.94 -7.64 11.84
C PHE A 158 7.12 -7.71 10.89
N VAL A 159 7.28 -6.66 10.08
CA VAL A 159 8.36 -6.57 9.10
C VAL A 159 9.44 -5.61 9.58
N PRO A 160 10.73 -6.01 9.56
CA PRO A 160 11.83 -5.14 9.94
C PRO A 160 12.09 -4.09 8.84
N LEU A 161 12.18 -2.84 9.25
CA LEU A 161 12.68 -1.74 8.44
C LEU A 161 14.07 -1.34 8.94
N TYR A 162 15.06 -1.53 8.06
CA TYR A 162 16.45 -1.22 8.34
C TYR A 162 16.75 0.24 7.97
N HIS A 163 17.38 0.95 8.88
CA HIS A 163 17.94 2.27 8.63
C HIS A 163 19.46 2.19 8.81
N LYS A 164 20.22 2.87 7.96
CA LYS A 164 21.68 2.86 8.00
C LYS A 164 22.17 3.31 9.39
N GLY A 165 22.94 2.45 10.05
CA GLY A 165 23.54 2.72 11.37
C GLY A 165 22.59 2.64 12.57
N ASN A 166 21.31 2.31 12.37
CA ASN A 166 20.32 2.25 13.44
C ASN A 166 19.76 0.84 13.65
N ARG A 167 19.25 0.57 14.86
CA ARG A 167 18.51 -0.67 15.13
C ARG A 167 17.26 -0.75 14.23
N PRO A 168 16.94 -1.93 13.68
CA PRO A 168 15.78 -2.08 12.81
C PRO A 168 14.48 -1.81 13.57
N ILE A 169 13.59 -1.06 12.94
CA ILE A 169 12.25 -0.76 13.47
C ILE A 169 11.31 -1.86 12.99
N ARG A 170 10.49 -2.43 13.88
CA ARG A 170 9.47 -3.41 13.50
C ARG A 170 8.16 -2.71 13.19
N LEU A 171 7.73 -2.80 11.94
CA LEU A 171 6.46 -2.25 11.48
C LEU A 171 5.38 -3.33 11.58
N SER A 172 4.26 -2.99 12.22
CA SER A 172 3.07 -3.86 12.24
C SER A 172 2.41 -3.76 10.88
N ARG A 173 2.31 -4.86 10.16
CA ARG A 173 1.69 -4.88 8.83
C ARG A 173 0.46 -5.77 8.87
N VAL A 174 -0.66 -5.21 8.45
CA VAL A 174 -1.97 -5.84 8.58
C VAL A 174 -2.72 -5.73 7.26
N ALA A 175 -3.16 -6.86 6.71
CA ALA A 175 -3.98 -6.95 5.52
C ALA A 175 -5.46 -7.07 5.93
N PHE A 176 -6.24 -6.04 5.61
CA PHE A 176 -7.68 -6.01 5.76
C PHE A 176 -8.35 -6.32 4.43
N GLU A 177 -9.38 -7.16 4.45
CA GLU A 177 -10.25 -7.43 3.31
C GLU A 177 -11.70 -7.39 3.72
N GLY A 178 -12.56 -6.97 2.81
CA GLY A 178 -13.99 -6.94 3.07
C GLY A 178 -14.77 -6.16 2.03
N ILE A 179 -15.93 -5.69 2.44
CA ILE A 179 -16.84 -4.85 1.67
C ILE A 179 -16.92 -3.49 2.36
N LEU A 180 -16.68 -2.44 1.58
CA LEU A 180 -16.91 -1.05 1.97
C LEU A 180 -18.10 -0.48 1.19
N GLU A 181 -18.72 0.54 1.76
CA GLU A 181 -19.71 1.37 1.07
C GLU A 181 -19.17 2.79 0.92
N VAL A 182 -19.22 3.33 -0.29
CA VAL A 182 -18.71 4.67 -0.59
C VAL A 182 -19.64 5.72 0.00
N ILE A 183 -19.11 6.60 0.85
CA ILE A 183 -19.87 7.74 1.40
C ILE A 183 -19.50 9.05 0.72
N ASP A 184 -18.23 9.21 0.34
CA ASP A 184 -17.71 10.34 -0.40
C ASP A 184 -16.72 9.83 -1.45
N SER A 185 -17.17 9.81 -2.70
CA SER A 185 -16.40 9.34 -3.84
C SER A 185 -15.13 10.15 -4.06
N THR A 186 -15.16 11.48 -3.92
CA THR A 186 -13.97 12.33 -4.11
C THR A 186 -12.90 12.01 -3.06
N VAL A 187 -13.30 11.85 -1.79
CA VAL A 187 -12.37 11.50 -0.71
C VAL A 187 -11.84 10.06 -0.90
N LEU A 188 -12.68 9.11 -1.31
CA LEU A 188 -12.24 7.75 -1.59
C LEU A 188 -11.29 7.69 -2.79
N GLN A 189 -11.56 8.43 -3.85
CA GLN A 189 -10.69 8.52 -5.03
C GLN A 189 -9.29 9.01 -4.62
N ASN A 190 -9.21 10.07 -3.81
CA ASN A 190 -7.95 10.53 -3.24
C ASN A 190 -7.28 9.47 -2.34
N THR A 191 -8.07 8.73 -1.56
CA THR A 191 -7.55 7.63 -0.72
C THR A 191 -6.95 6.50 -1.57
N LEU A 192 -7.52 6.18 -2.73
CA LEU A 192 -6.98 5.18 -3.66
C LEU A 192 -5.66 5.62 -4.32
N ILE A 193 -5.49 6.93 -4.55
CA ILE A 193 -4.29 7.51 -5.19
C ILE A 193 -3.18 7.71 -4.16
N TYR A 194 -3.49 8.26 -2.99
CA TYR A 194 -2.50 8.70 -2.00
C TYR A 194 -2.35 7.78 -0.81
N GLY A 195 -3.27 6.83 -0.63
CA GLY A 195 -3.20 5.74 0.33
C GLY A 195 -3.65 6.12 1.74
N LEU A 196 -3.87 5.10 2.58
CA LEU A 196 -4.40 5.22 3.94
C LEU A 196 -3.38 4.75 5.00
N GLY A 197 -3.05 5.61 5.97
CA GLY A 197 -2.15 5.25 7.07
C GLY A 197 -0.68 5.62 6.84
N ARG A 198 0.23 5.02 7.62
CA ARG A 198 1.67 5.35 7.64
C ARG A 198 2.51 4.35 6.85
N GLU A 199 3.80 4.68 6.70
CA GLU A 199 4.81 3.82 6.07
C GLU A 199 4.50 3.45 4.63
N LYS A 200 3.88 4.38 3.89
CA LYS A 200 3.38 4.14 2.53
C LYS A 200 4.46 3.75 1.52
N ALA A 201 5.67 4.28 1.71
CA ALA A 201 6.85 3.94 0.93
C ALA A 201 7.29 2.48 1.10
N TYR A 202 6.81 1.79 2.12
CA TYR A 202 7.27 0.44 2.48
C TYR A 202 6.18 -0.62 2.31
N GLY A 203 5.35 -0.48 1.29
CA GLY A 203 4.36 -1.51 0.92
C GLY A 203 3.09 -1.48 1.76
N MET A 204 2.79 -0.33 2.36
CA MET A 204 1.63 -0.11 3.22
C MET A 204 0.79 1.07 2.71
N GLY A 205 -0.46 1.15 3.17
CA GLY A 205 -1.45 2.15 2.82
C GLY A 205 -2.06 2.06 1.42
N MET A 206 -1.66 1.11 0.58
CA MET A 206 -2.31 0.89 -0.71
C MET A 206 -3.67 0.21 -0.52
N LEU A 207 -4.75 0.96 -0.78
CA LEU A 207 -6.13 0.48 -0.88
C LEU A 207 -6.44 0.15 -2.34
N THR A 208 -7.01 -1.02 -2.58
CA THR A 208 -7.54 -1.41 -3.91
C THR A 208 -8.98 -1.84 -3.76
N VAL A 209 -9.81 -1.51 -4.76
CA VAL A 209 -11.24 -1.81 -4.75
C VAL A 209 -11.69 -2.50 -6.04
N ILE A 210 -12.75 -3.31 -5.93
CA ILE A 210 -13.41 -3.99 -7.04
C ILE A 210 -14.93 -3.83 -6.86
N PRO A 211 -15.67 -3.34 -7.86
CA PRO A 211 -17.12 -3.28 -7.81
C PRO A 211 -17.76 -4.64 -7.55
N ILE A 212 -18.73 -4.68 -6.64
CA ILE A 212 -19.58 -5.85 -6.42
C ILE A 212 -20.71 -5.76 -7.45
N ARG A 213 -20.94 -6.84 -8.17
CA ARG A 213 -22.12 -6.99 -9.03
C ARG A 213 -23.34 -7.32 -8.19
#